data_AF-A0A8T5H965-F1
#
_entry.id   AF-A0A8T5H965-F1
#
_cell.length_a   1.000
_cell.length_b   1.000
_cell.length_c   1.000
_cell.angle_alpha   90.00
_cell.angle_beta   90.00
_cell.angle_gamma   90.00
#
_symmetry.space_group_name_H-M   'P 1'
#
loop_
_entity.id
_entity.type
_entity.pdbx_description
1 polymer ?
#
loop_
_entity_poly.entity_id
_entity_poly.type
_entity_poly.pdbx_seq_one_letter_code
_entity_poly.pdbx_strand_id
1 'polypeptide(L)'
;MLVKCSFDELASENTSYSVTLVPRLDFSISLLSTIIEILQKQRSDLKNLNDYLVTDFDEFDTSHIKNLKLEQMIVFSLDILFQIKNQISCISGIQSIPKILPSSIPMIRTVSAQLFTVSPTSSQKLSELSVCLGSIVLDSAVLTQARFDFSKSNEECAMMLNEVKLMANSKLNKQYPLVDFSKLSNV
;
A
#
# COMPACT_ATOMS: atom_id res chain seq x y z
N MET A 1 -55.27 -15.94 2.35
CA MET A 1 -54.75 -15.64 1.00
C MET A 1 -53.24 -15.50 1.13
N LEU A 2 -52.48 -16.54 0.78
CA LEU A 2 -51.02 -16.57 0.93
C LEU A 2 -50.41 -15.99 -0.35
N VAL A 3 -49.85 -14.78 -0.24
CA VAL A 3 -49.11 -14.16 -1.33
C VAL A 3 -47.75 -14.85 -1.40
N LYS A 4 -47.54 -15.67 -2.43
CA LYS A 4 -46.22 -16.15 -2.81
C LYS A 4 -45.49 -15.01 -3.53
N CYS A 5 -44.71 -14.23 -2.80
CA CYS A 5 -43.68 -13.39 -3.43
C CYS A 5 -42.43 -14.22 -3.61
N SER A 6 -42.07 -14.51 -4.87
CA SER A 6 -40.76 -15.00 -5.26
C SER A 6 -39.73 -13.88 -5.06
N PHE A 7 -38.88 -14.05 -4.05
CA PHE A 7 -37.81 -13.09 -3.71
C PHE A 7 -36.60 -13.16 -4.68
N ASP A 8 -36.56 -14.14 -5.58
CA ASP A 8 -35.35 -14.47 -6.33
C ASP A 8 -35.12 -13.64 -7.61
N GLU A 9 -36.15 -12.97 -8.17
CA GLU A 9 -35.98 -12.20 -9.43
C GLU A 9 -35.79 -10.68 -9.19
N LEU A 10 -36.29 -10.13 -8.08
CA LEU A 10 -36.21 -8.69 -7.78
C LEU A 10 -34.85 -8.23 -7.21
N ALA A 11 -33.99 -9.16 -6.80
CA ALA A 11 -32.66 -8.87 -6.27
C ALA A 11 -31.60 -8.67 -7.38
N SER A 12 -31.84 -9.19 -8.58
CA SER A 12 -30.87 -9.19 -9.68
C SER A 12 -30.81 -7.85 -10.43
N GLU A 13 -31.96 -7.20 -10.67
CA GLU A 13 -32.01 -6.00 -11.53
C GLU A 13 -31.69 -4.69 -10.79
N ASN A 14 -31.83 -4.65 -9.46
CA ASN A 14 -31.59 -3.44 -8.66
C ASN A 14 -30.19 -3.36 -8.02
N THR A 15 -29.42 -4.44 -8.05
CA THR A 15 -28.06 -4.48 -7.47
C THR A 15 -26.98 -3.96 -8.42
N SER A 16 -27.28 -3.83 -9.72
CA SER A 16 -26.31 -3.35 -10.71
C SER A 16 -26.11 -1.82 -10.72
N TYR A 17 -27.06 -1.05 -10.17
CA TYR A 17 -27.07 0.42 -10.24
C TYR A 17 -26.82 1.14 -8.89
N SER A 18 -26.75 0.42 -7.77
CA SER A 18 -26.62 1.03 -6.44
C SER A 18 -25.22 1.02 -5.85
N VAL A 19 -24.25 0.40 -6.52
CA VAL A 19 -22.93 0.16 -5.93
C VAL A 19 -21.95 1.21 -6.43
N THR A 20 -21.64 2.16 -5.56
CA THR A 20 -20.68 3.25 -5.78
C THR A 20 -19.22 2.75 -5.82
N LEU A 21 -18.95 1.60 -6.47
CA LEU A 21 -17.59 1.02 -6.57
C LEU A 21 -16.67 1.90 -7.39
N VAL A 22 -17.10 2.33 -8.57
CA VAL A 22 -16.27 3.14 -9.47
C VAL A 22 -15.86 4.46 -8.80
N PRO A 23 -16.80 5.29 -8.27
CA PRO A 23 -16.41 6.52 -7.58
C PRO A 23 -15.50 6.30 -6.36
N ARG A 24 -15.70 5.22 -5.59
CA ARG A 24 -14.83 4.89 -4.44
C ARG A 24 -13.45 4.42 -4.88
N LEU A 25 -13.35 3.69 -6.00
CA LEU A 25 -12.07 3.28 -6.56
C LEU A 25 -11.30 4.49 -7.11
N ASP A 26 -11.98 5.40 -7.81
CA ASP A 26 -11.38 6.64 -8.30
C ASP A 26 -10.88 7.52 -7.15
N PHE A 27 -11.68 7.65 -6.09
CA PHE A 27 -11.25 8.31 -4.86
C PHE A 27 -10.01 7.65 -4.25
N SER A 28 -9.98 6.32 -4.20
CA SER A 28 -8.84 5.56 -3.66
C SER A 28 -7.57 5.77 -4.49
N ILE A 29 -7.67 5.82 -5.82
CA ILE A 29 -6.55 6.10 -6.73
C ILE A 29 -6.02 7.52 -6.53
N SER A 30 -6.93 8.49 -6.39
CA SER A 30 -6.58 9.90 -6.14
C SER A 30 -5.87 10.06 -4.78
N LEU A 31 -6.40 9.42 -3.74
CA LEU A 31 -5.82 9.42 -2.40
C LEU A 31 -4.42 8.78 -2.40
N LEU A 32 -4.28 7.61 -3.03
CA LEU A 32 -2.98 6.93 -3.19
C LEU A 32 -1.97 7.81 -3.93
N SER A 33 -2.38 8.45 -5.02
CA SER A 33 -1.48 9.32 -5.81
C SER A 33 -1.03 10.54 -4.99
N THR A 34 -1.94 11.16 -4.24
CA THR A 34 -1.61 12.26 -3.33
C THR A 34 -0.58 11.84 -2.28
N ILE A 35 -0.74 10.65 -1.69
CA ILE A 35 0.21 10.12 -0.69
C ILE A 35 1.59 9.89 -1.34
N ILE A 36 1.62 9.30 -2.53
CA ILE A 36 2.87 9.07 -3.27
C ILE A 36 3.59 10.40 -3.53
N GLU A 37 2.89 11.44 -3.98
CA GLU A 37 3.48 12.75 -4.24
C GLU A 37 4.11 13.36 -2.98
N ILE A 38 3.42 13.28 -1.83
CA ILE A 38 3.93 13.76 -0.54
C ILE A 38 5.21 13.01 -0.17
N LEU A 39 5.19 11.68 -0.23
CA LEU A 39 6.34 10.86 0.15
C LEU A 39 7.52 11.02 -0.83
N GLN A 40 7.26 11.23 -2.13
CA GLN A 40 8.29 11.51 -3.12
C GLN A 40 9.02 12.83 -2.84
N LYS A 41 8.26 13.87 -2.43
CA LYS A 41 8.85 15.13 -1.99
C LYS A 41 9.72 14.91 -0.75
N GLN A 42 9.19 14.23 0.28
CA GLN A 42 9.92 13.91 1.50
C GLN A 42 11.21 13.11 1.21
N ARG A 43 11.15 12.13 0.31
CA ARG A 43 12.33 11.37 -0.14
C ARG A 43 13.38 12.27 -0.77
N SER A 44 12.97 13.20 -1.63
CA SER A 44 13.89 14.10 -2.32
C SER A 44 14.59 15.04 -1.34
N ASP A 45 13.84 15.58 -0.38
CA ASP A 45 14.36 16.44 0.69
C ASP A 45 15.36 15.67 1.57
N LEU A 46 15.02 14.43 1.97
CA LEU A 46 15.90 13.56 2.76
C LEU A 46 17.18 13.20 2.02
N LYS A 47 17.06 12.82 0.74
CA LYS A 47 18.23 12.49 -0.08
C LYS A 47 19.22 13.67 -0.15
N ASN A 48 18.72 14.88 -0.33
CA ASN A 48 19.56 16.08 -0.37
C ASN A 48 20.21 16.36 0.99
N LEU A 49 19.46 16.17 2.09
CA LEU A 49 19.99 16.34 3.44
C LEU A 49 21.07 15.31 3.77
N ASN A 50 20.92 14.08 3.28
CA ASN A 50 21.80 12.95 3.57
C ASN A 50 22.97 12.81 2.59
N ASP A 51 23.13 13.69 1.61
CA ASP A 51 24.14 13.56 0.54
C ASP A 51 25.57 13.43 1.08
N TYR A 52 25.89 14.10 2.20
CA TYR A 52 27.19 14.00 2.87
C TYR A 52 27.50 12.59 3.42
N LEU A 53 26.47 11.80 3.73
CA LEU A 53 26.63 10.42 4.23
C LEU A 53 27.15 9.46 3.16
N VAL A 54 27.24 9.89 1.90
CA VAL A 54 27.87 9.09 0.84
C VAL A 54 29.37 8.91 1.10
N THR A 55 30.04 9.92 1.65
CA THR A 55 31.49 9.89 1.93
C THR A 55 31.82 9.84 3.42
N ASP A 56 30.99 10.47 4.26
CA ASP A 56 31.33 10.75 5.67
C ASP A 56 30.48 9.92 6.65
N PHE A 57 30.00 8.76 6.20
CA PHE A 57 29.24 7.87 7.08
C PHE A 57 30.09 7.34 8.24
N ASP A 58 29.52 7.42 9.44
CA ASP A 58 30.06 6.87 10.68
C ASP A 58 29.02 5.94 11.30
N GLU A 59 29.37 4.67 11.46
CA GLU A 59 28.50 3.64 12.04
C GLU A 59 28.27 3.82 13.55
N PHE A 60 29.10 4.61 14.23
CA PHE A 60 28.94 4.91 15.65
C PHE A 60 28.12 6.20 15.89
N ASP A 61 27.89 7.01 14.86
CA ASP A 61 27.04 8.18 14.95
C ASP A 61 25.55 7.79 14.84
N THR A 62 24.85 7.91 15.97
CA THR A 62 23.41 7.62 16.05
C THR A 62 22.54 8.51 15.15
N SER A 63 22.99 9.72 14.83
CA SER A 63 22.31 10.65 13.91
C SER A 63 22.36 10.12 12.48
N HIS A 64 23.53 9.68 12.03
CA HIS A 64 23.71 9.07 10.71
C HIS A 64 22.80 7.86 10.55
N ILE A 65 22.81 6.94 11.53
CA ILE A 65 21.93 5.76 11.54
C ILE A 65 20.46 6.16 11.45
N LYS A 66 20.00 7.12 12.27
CA LYS A 66 18.60 7.56 12.29
C LYS A 66 18.17 8.15 10.94
N ASN A 67 19.00 8.98 10.34
CA ASN A 67 18.71 9.62 9.05
C ASN A 67 18.61 8.59 7.92
N LEU A 68 19.50 7.58 7.91
CA LEU A 68 19.45 6.52 6.90
C LEU A 68 18.29 5.55 7.13
N LYS A 69 17.94 5.22 8.38
CA LYS A 69 16.73 4.42 8.68
C LYS A 69 15.46 5.15 8.23
N LEU A 70 15.41 6.47 8.42
CA LEU A 70 14.30 7.30 7.97
C LEU A 70 14.18 7.27 6.45
N GLU A 71 15.27 7.48 5.72
CA GLU A 71 15.26 7.39 4.26
C GLU A 71 14.90 5.98 3.77
N GLN A 72 15.43 4.93 4.41
CA GLN A 72 15.09 3.54 4.13
C GLN A 72 13.59 3.27 4.23
N MET A 73 12.98 3.74 5.31
CA MET A 73 11.54 3.59 5.54
C MET A 73 10.72 4.32 4.47
N ILE A 74 11.12 5.52 4.06
CA ILE A 74 10.41 6.29 3.01
C ILE A 74 10.57 5.61 1.63
N VAL A 75 11.77 5.12 1.29
CA VAL A 75 12.01 4.40 0.02
C VAL A 75 11.19 3.12 -0.03
N PHE A 76 11.22 2.32 1.04
CA PHE A 76 10.42 1.11 1.17
C PHE A 76 8.92 1.40 1.00
N SER A 77 8.42 2.41 1.71
CA SER A 77 7.02 2.84 1.65
C SER A 77 6.61 3.22 0.23
N LEU A 78 7.41 4.02 -0.46
CA LEU A 78 7.14 4.42 -1.84
C LEU A 78 7.08 3.24 -2.79
N ASP A 79 8.04 2.31 -2.71
CA ASP A 79 8.08 1.15 -3.59
C ASP A 79 6.83 0.26 -3.40
N ILE A 80 6.37 0.07 -2.17
CA ILE A 80 5.10 -0.63 -1.87
C ILE A 80 3.91 0.11 -2.50
N LEU A 81 3.81 1.43 -2.32
CA LEU A 81 2.69 2.21 -2.85
C LEU A 81 2.66 2.22 -4.39
N PHE A 82 3.83 2.22 -5.05
CA PHE A 82 3.90 2.04 -6.50
C PHE A 82 3.43 0.66 -6.94
N GLN A 83 3.80 -0.40 -6.22
CA GLN A 83 3.31 -1.74 -6.51
C GLN A 83 1.79 -1.83 -6.38
N ILE A 84 1.21 -1.25 -5.33
CA ILE A 84 -0.24 -1.18 -5.14
C ILE A 84 -0.92 -0.38 -6.25
N LYS A 85 -0.34 0.76 -6.64
CA LYS A 85 -0.84 1.57 -7.76
C LYS A 85 -0.88 0.77 -9.06
N ASN A 86 0.16 -0.02 -9.33
CA ASN A 86 0.22 -0.91 -10.48
C ASN A 86 -0.82 -2.04 -10.39
N GLN A 87 -1.03 -2.63 -9.21
CA GLN A 87 -2.10 -3.62 -8.99
C GLN A 87 -3.47 -3.02 -9.30
N ILE A 88 -3.79 -1.84 -8.75
CA ILE A 88 -5.07 -1.16 -9.02
C ILE A 88 -5.25 -0.91 -10.53
N SER A 89 -4.19 -0.54 -11.25
CA SER A 89 -4.26 -0.32 -12.71
C SER A 89 -4.56 -1.59 -13.52
N CYS A 90 -4.36 -2.79 -12.94
CA CYS A 90 -4.66 -4.06 -13.58
C CYS A 90 -6.13 -4.48 -13.43
N ILE A 91 -6.97 -3.69 -12.74
CA ILE A 91 -8.39 -3.99 -12.56
C ILE A 91 -9.11 -3.81 -13.90
N SER A 92 -9.54 -4.91 -14.51
CA SER A 92 -10.24 -4.93 -15.80
C SER A 92 -11.75 -5.22 -15.65
N GLY A 93 -12.35 -4.75 -14.56
CA GLY A 93 -13.77 -4.94 -14.22
C GLY A 93 -14.00 -5.53 -12.82
N ILE A 94 -15.26 -5.56 -12.38
CA ILE A 94 -15.63 -5.89 -11.00
C ILE A 94 -15.17 -7.28 -10.52
N GLN A 95 -15.08 -8.27 -11.41
CA GLN A 95 -14.63 -9.63 -11.08
C GLN A 95 -13.13 -9.74 -10.79
N SER A 96 -12.34 -8.75 -11.21
CA SER A 96 -10.89 -8.71 -10.94
C SER A 96 -10.57 -8.07 -9.58
N ILE A 97 -11.47 -7.23 -9.06
CA ILE A 97 -11.29 -6.53 -7.78
C ILE A 97 -11.05 -7.52 -6.63
N PRO A 98 -11.88 -8.58 -6.43
CA PRO A 98 -11.67 -9.55 -5.36
C PRO A 98 -10.40 -10.39 -5.49
N LYS A 99 -9.74 -10.37 -6.65
CA LYS A 99 -8.51 -11.15 -6.90
C LYS A 99 -7.25 -10.32 -6.71
N ILE A 100 -7.33 -9.02 -6.99
CA ILE A 100 -6.17 -8.13 -7.07
C ILE A 100 -5.95 -7.35 -5.76
N LEU A 101 -7.01 -6.76 -5.21
CA LEU A 101 -6.91 -5.84 -4.08
C LEU A 101 -6.72 -6.45 -2.68
N PRO A 102 -7.14 -7.71 -2.39
CA PRO A 102 -7.05 -8.22 -1.02
C PRO A 102 -5.65 -8.16 -0.40
N SER A 103 -4.60 -8.47 -1.17
CA SER A 103 -3.21 -8.43 -0.71
C SER A 103 -2.67 -7.00 -0.56
N SER A 104 -3.18 -6.04 -1.34
CA SER A 104 -2.81 -4.62 -1.22
C SER A 104 -3.22 -4.02 0.13
N ILE A 105 -4.35 -4.47 0.72
CA ILE A 105 -4.88 -3.90 1.96
C ILE A 105 -3.92 -4.07 3.16
N PRO A 106 -3.43 -5.29 3.51
CA PRO A 106 -2.45 -5.45 4.57
C PRO A 106 -1.10 -4.79 4.25
N MET A 107 -0.71 -4.67 2.97
CA MET A 107 0.48 -3.90 2.57
C MET A 107 0.32 -2.41 2.93
N ILE A 108 -0.83 -1.80 2.60
CA ILE A 108 -1.15 -0.41 2.97
C ILE A 108 -1.13 -0.23 4.48
N ARG A 109 -1.69 -1.17 5.25
CA ARG A 109 -1.68 -1.11 6.72
C ARG A 109 -0.27 -1.17 7.30
N THR A 110 0.59 -2.01 6.72
CA THR A 110 1.99 -2.11 7.14
C THR A 110 2.73 -0.78 6.92
N VAL A 111 2.59 -0.19 5.73
CA VAL A 111 3.18 1.12 5.42
C VAL A 111 2.58 2.23 6.28
N SER A 112 1.27 2.21 6.50
CA SER A 112 0.58 3.17 7.37
C SER A 112 1.16 3.16 8.79
N ALA A 113 1.37 1.98 9.37
CA ALA A 113 1.94 1.84 10.71
C ALA A 113 3.38 2.34 10.79
N GLN A 114 4.21 2.05 9.77
CA GLN A 114 5.60 2.54 9.71
C GLN A 114 5.66 4.07 9.61
N LEU A 115 4.79 4.67 8.79
CA LEU A 115 4.77 6.12 8.58
C LEU A 115 4.15 6.90 9.74
N PHE A 116 3.53 6.24 10.72
CA PHE A 116 2.79 6.92 11.79
C PHE A 116 3.63 7.98 12.52
N THR A 117 4.90 7.70 12.80
CA THR A 117 5.79 8.60 13.55
C THR A 117 6.40 9.70 12.68
N VAL A 118 6.55 9.46 11.38
CA VAL A 118 7.34 10.30 10.47
C VAL A 118 6.47 11.16 9.56
N SER A 119 5.34 10.61 9.13
CA SER A 119 4.40 11.27 8.23
C SER A 119 2.97 10.95 8.70
N PRO A 120 2.53 11.49 9.86
CA PRO A 120 1.23 11.14 10.47
C PRO A 120 0.06 11.40 9.52
N THR A 121 0.11 12.48 8.74
CA THR A 121 -0.90 12.80 7.72
C THR A 121 -0.99 11.73 6.64
N SER A 122 0.16 11.22 6.16
CA SER A 122 0.19 10.14 5.17
C SER A 122 -0.30 8.83 5.76
N SER A 123 0.08 8.53 7.01
CA SER A 123 -0.41 7.36 7.76
C SER A 123 -1.94 7.39 7.92
N GLN A 124 -2.52 8.53 8.29
CA GLN A 124 -3.97 8.68 8.39
C GLN A 124 -4.67 8.44 7.05
N LYS A 125 -4.15 9.05 5.97
CA LYS A 125 -4.68 8.86 4.60
C LYS A 125 -4.54 7.41 4.11
N LEU A 126 -3.44 6.73 4.44
CA LEU A 126 -3.28 5.29 4.13
C LEU A 126 -4.25 4.42 4.91
N SER A 127 -4.52 4.77 6.17
CA SER A 127 -5.52 4.07 6.97
C SER A 127 -6.91 4.20 6.36
N GLU A 128 -7.29 5.41 5.96
CA GLU A 128 -8.52 5.69 5.20
C GLU A 128 -8.57 4.90 3.88
N LEU A 129 -7.49 4.91 3.10
CA LEU A 129 -7.37 4.14 1.87
C LEU A 129 -7.60 2.64 2.11
N SER A 130 -6.99 2.08 3.16
CA SER A 130 -7.13 0.65 3.48
C SER A 130 -8.58 0.26 3.82
N VAL A 131 -9.33 1.16 4.46
CA VAL A 131 -10.74 0.96 4.79
C VAL A 131 -11.60 1.07 3.54
N CYS A 132 -11.35 2.07 2.70
CA CYS A 132 -12.06 2.27 1.44
C CYS A 132 -11.89 1.05 0.50
N LEU A 133 -10.64 0.61 0.29
CA LEU A 133 -10.36 -0.58 -0.52
C LEU A 133 -10.97 -1.85 0.10
N GLY A 134 -10.95 -2.01 1.41
CA GLY A 134 -11.63 -3.12 2.09
C GLY A 134 -13.13 -3.16 1.80
N SER A 135 -13.80 -2.02 1.85
CA SER A 135 -15.22 -1.92 1.52
C SER A 135 -15.49 -2.23 0.03
N ILE A 136 -14.68 -1.70 -0.89
CA ILE A 136 -14.77 -2.00 -2.33
C ILE A 136 -14.62 -3.50 -2.58
N VAL A 137 -13.63 -4.12 -1.93
CA VAL A 137 -13.36 -5.56 -2.04
C VAL A 137 -14.58 -6.36 -1.59
N LEU A 138 -15.12 -6.11 -0.40
CA LEU A 138 -16.28 -6.82 0.13
C LEU A 138 -17.51 -6.68 -0.78
N ASP A 139 -17.85 -5.46 -1.18
CA ASP A 139 -19.00 -5.19 -2.05
C ASP A 139 -18.83 -5.89 -3.41
N SER A 140 -17.63 -5.80 -4.01
CA SER A 140 -17.34 -6.45 -5.29
C SER A 140 -17.47 -7.98 -5.21
N ALA A 141 -17.09 -8.61 -4.09
CA ALA A 141 -17.26 -10.05 -3.91
C ALA A 141 -18.71 -10.46 -3.72
N VAL A 142 -19.51 -9.69 -2.98
CA VAL A 142 -20.94 -9.95 -2.85
C VAL A 142 -21.60 -9.94 -4.23
N LEU A 143 -21.29 -8.95 -5.05
CA LEU A 143 -21.87 -8.79 -6.40
C LEU A 143 -21.42 -9.85 -7.39
N THR A 144 -20.21 -10.37 -7.22
CA THR A 144 -19.62 -11.37 -8.12
C THR A 144 -19.70 -12.79 -7.58
N GLN A 145 -20.27 -12.97 -6.38
CA GLN A 145 -20.27 -14.21 -5.61
C GLN A 145 -18.85 -14.80 -5.42
N ALA A 146 -17.83 -13.93 -5.43
CA ALA A 146 -16.45 -14.34 -5.24
C ALA A 146 -16.17 -14.68 -3.77
N ARG A 147 -15.27 -15.64 -3.53
CA ARG A 147 -14.78 -15.98 -2.19
C ARG A 147 -13.37 -15.45 -2.00
N PHE A 148 -13.09 -14.99 -0.78
CA PHE A 148 -11.75 -14.55 -0.38
C PHE A 148 -10.99 -15.65 0.32
N ASP A 149 -9.73 -15.80 -0.06
CA ASP A 149 -8.75 -16.51 0.73
C ASP A 149 -7.83 -15.48 1.40
N PHE A 150 -8.15 -15.14 2.65
CA PHE A 150 -7.34 -14.22 3.44
C PHE A 150 -5.96 -14.79 3.78
N SER A 151 -5.84 -16.12 3.90
CA SER A 151 -4.55 -16.78 4.15
C SER A 151 -3.63 -16.57 2.96
N LYS A 152 -4.12 -16.88 1.75
CA LYS A 152 -3.40 -16.65 0.50
C LYS A 152 -3.04 -15.16 0.32
N SER A 153 -3.99 -14.26 0.59
CA SER A 153 -3.75 -12.81 0.46
C SER A 153 -2.67 -12.32 1.42
N ASN A 154 -2.60 -12.88 2.63
CA ASN A 154 -1.57 -12.56 3.63
C ASN A 154 -0.20 -13.13 3.24
N GLU A 155 -0.15 -14.34 2.67
CA GLU A 155 1.08 -14.93 2.14
C GLU A 155 1.64 -14.10 0.97
N GLU A 156 0.78 -13.73 0.01
CA GLU A 156 1.16 -12.84 -1.10
C GLU A 156 1.68 -11.49 -0.59
N CYS A 157 0.98 -10.89 0.38
CA CYS A 157 1.43 -9.67 1.05
C CYS A 157 2.84 -9.83 1.67
N ALA A 158 3.07 -10.90 2.42
CA ALA A 158 4.37 -11.16 3.05
C ALA A 158 5.49 -11.34 2.02
N MET A 159 5.23 -12.07 0.92
CA MET A 159 6.19 -12.23 -0.17
C MET A 159 6.54 -10.89 -0.82
N MET A 160 5.52 -10.08 -1.15
CA MET A 160 5.73 -8.76 -1.77
C MET A 160 6.45 -7.78 -0.85
N LEU A 161 6.10 -7.74 0.44
CA LEU A 161 6.80 -6.91 1.43
C LEU A 161 8.29 -7.28 1.52
N ASN A 162 8.62 -8.59 1.52
CA ASN A 162 10.00 -9.04 1.54
C ASN A 162 10.75 -8.68 0.26
N GLU A 163 10.13 -8.87 -0.91
CA GLU A 163 10.71 -8.50 -2.21
C GLU A 163 11.03 -7.00 -2.25
N VAL A 164 10.06 -6.16 -1.90
CA VAL A 164 10.25 -4.70 -1.91
C VAL A 164 11.27 -4.25 -0.87
N LYS A 165 11.34 -4.90 0.29
CA LYS A 165 12.40 -4.63 1.29
C LYS A 165 13.79 -4.87 0.70
N LEU A 166 13.97 -5.98 -0.02
CA LEU A 166 15.25 -6.29 -0.68
C LEU A 166 15.56 -5.28 -1.80
N MET A 167 14.57 -4.90 -2.61
CA MET A 167 14.73 -3.89 -3.66
C MET A 167 15.11 -2.52 -3.10
N ALA A 168 14.45 -2.06 -2.04
CA ALA A 168 14.73 -0.80 -1.36
C ALA A 168 16.16 -0.79 -0.80
N ASN A 169 16.56 -1.86 -0.11
CA ASN A 169 17.92 -2.02 0.41
C ASN A 169 18.96 -2.01 -0.71
N SER A 170 18.70 -2.68 -1.83
CA SER A 170 19.59 -2.69 -2.99
C SER A 170 19.76 -1.29 -3.60
N LYS A 171 18.68 -0.51 -3.72
CA LYS A 171 18.73 0.88 -4.20
C LYS A 171 19.57 1.76 -3.28
N LEU A 172 19.40 1.60 -1.96
CA LEU A 172 20.10 2.41 -0.96
C LEU A 172 21.57 2.04 -0.79
N ASN A 173 21.93 0.75 -0.84
CA ASN A 173 23.34 0.32 -0.86
C ASN A 173 24.09 0.90 -2.07
N LYS A 174 23.42 1.09 -3.21
CA LYS A 174 24.01 1.78 -4.38
C LYS A 174 24.18 3.29 -4.14
N GLN A 175 23.27 3.90 -3.37
CA GLN A 175 23.31 5.32 -3.05
C GLN A 175 24.36 5.63 -1.96
N TYR A 176 24.52 4.75 -0.98
CA TYR A 176 25.46 4.90 0.13
C TYR A 176 26.39 3.66 0.21
N PRO A 177 27.51 3.65 -0.54
CA PRO A 177 28.38 2.48 -0.66
C PRO A 177 29.04 2.04 0.65
N LEU A 178 29.16 2.95 1.62
CA LEU A 178 29.75 2.69 2.94
C LEU A 178 28.78 2.01 3.92
N VAL A 179 27.52 1.83 3.52
CA VAL A 179 26.44 1.39 4.41
C VAL A 179 25.90 0.03 3.98
N ASP A 180 25.69 -0.86 4.95
CA ASP A 180 24.98 -2.12 4.75
C ASP A 180 23.55 -2.03 5.30
N PHE A 181 22.58 -1.69 4.43
CA PHE A 181 21.18 -1.54 4.81
C PHE A 181 20.50 -2.84 5.26
N SER A 182 21.09 -4.00 4.98
CA SER A 182 20.57 -5.27 5.50
C SER A 182 20.73 -5.37 7.01
N LYS A 183 21.85 -4.87 7.55
CA LYS A 183 22.15 -4.84 8.99
C LYS A 183 21.38 -3.76 9.73
N LEU A 184 21.15 -2.61 9.09
CA LEU A 184 20.32 -1.52 9.65
C LEU A 184 18.87 -1.93 9.90
N SER A 185 18.35 -2.88 9.11
CA SER A 185 16.96 -3.33 9.17
C SER A 185 16.65 -4.38 10.25
N ASN A 186 17.66 -4.80 11.03
CA ASN A 186 17.57 -5.82 12.08
C ASN A 186 17.54 -5.25 13.51
N VAL A 187 17.30 -3.94 13.67
CA VAL A 187 17.12 -3.27 14.97
C VAL A 187 15.86 -2.42 14.96
#